data_AF-A0A1B6KCG5-F1
#
_entry.id   AF-A0A1B6KCG5-F1
#
_cell.length_a   1.000
_cell.length_b   1.000
_cell.length_c   1.000
_cell.angle_alpha   90.00
_cell.angle_beta   90.00
_cell.angle_gamma   90.00
#
_symmetry.space_group_name_H-M   'P 1'
#
loop_
_entity.id
_entity.type
_entity.pdbx_description
1 polymer ?
#
loop_
_entity_poly.entity_id
_entity_poly.type
_entity_poly.pdbx_seq_one_letter_code
_entity_poly.pdbx_strand_id
1 'polypeptide(L)'
;MFKFGFVSEEEHQTKASSFSRGLKVWECTRDIANYLERAEVSGRSVLDLGCGVGLLGILALKLGADQVYFQDYNADVLRYATIPNIQLNTEPSWLTNCRFFSGDWESFAELAQFTCDLIVTSETIYNPDNYLKLHSTIQRLLKPSGTALVGAKTYYFGVGGSTRQFEKLVEEKGVFNVEVVWRCSLGVQREILKLTFKDKSS
;
A
#
# COMPACT_ATOMS: atom_id res chain seq x y z
N MET A 1 15.44 12.63 2.01
CA MET A 1 15.26 12.66 0.54
C MET A 1 15.46 11.25 0.00
N PHE A 2 14.54 10.72 -0.81
CA PHE A 2 14.69 9.40 -1.45
C PHE A 2 15.56 9.49 -2.70
N LYS A 3 16.42 8.50 -2.91
CA LYS A 3 17.16 8.29 -4.17
C LYS A 3 16.36 7.35 -5.08
N PHE A 4 16.30 7.61 -6.38
CA PHE A 4 15.62 6.73 -7.35
C PHE A 4 16.63 6.21 -8.38
N GLY A 5 16.50 4.93 -8.75
CA GLY A 5 17.17 4.36 -9.93
C GLY A 5 16.25 4.45 -11.14
N PHE A 6 16.73 5.04 -12.25
CA PHE A 6 16.00 5.02 -13.52
C PHE A 6 16.36 3.77 -14.31
N VAL A 7 15.36 3.13 -14.92
CA VAL A 7 15.55 2.07 -15.92
C VAL A 7 14.96 2.56 -17.24
N SER A 8 15.76 2.52 -18.32
CA SER A 8 15.34 2.91 -19.67
C SER A 8 14.30 1.92 -20.23
N GLU A 9 13.26 2.44 -20.87
CA GLU A 9 12.18 1.65 -21.47
C GLU A 9 12.63 1.00 -22.79
N GLU A 10 12.58 -0.34 -22.89
CA GLU A 10 12.41 -1.05 -24.16
C GLU A 10 11.33 -2.14 -24.05
N GLU A 11 10.32 -2.01 -24.92
CA GLU A 11 9.35 -2.96 -25.50
C GLU A 11 8.26 -3.68 -24.65
N HIS A 12 7.01 -3.18 -24.74
CA HIS A 12 5.80 -3.83 -25.31
C HIS A 12 4.50 -3.20 -24.74
N GLN A 13 3.63 -2.71 -25.64
CA GLN A 13 2.58 -1.69 -25.41
C GLN A 13 1.52 -1.97 -24.33
N THR A 14 1.28 -3.23 -23.93
CA THR A 14 0.30 -3.58 -22.85
C THR A 14 0.95 -3.83 -21.50
N LYS A 15 2.19 -4.34 -21.46
CA LYS A 15 3.00 -4.46 -20.22
C LYS A 15 3.56 -3.10 -19.80
N ALA A 16 3.87 -2.25 -20.78
CA ALA A 16 4.38 -0.89 -20.56
C ALA A 16 3.42 -0.03 -19.72
N SER A 17 2.10 -0.18 -19.88
CA SER A 17 1.12 0.63 -19.14
C SER A 17 1.01 0.24 -17.65
N SER A 18 1.07 -1.05 -17.32
CA SER A 18 1.08 -1.50 -15.92
C SER A 18 2.43 -1.21 -15.26
N PHE A 19 3.54 -1.39 -15.98
CA PHE A 19 4.88 -1.11 -15.49
C PHE A 19 5.08 0.39 -15.22
N SER A 20 4.77 1.26 -16.20
CA SER A 20 4.87 2.72 -16.06
C SER A 20 4.01 3.27 -14.92
N ARG A 21 2.82 2.70 -14.67
CA ARG A 21 1.98 3.08 -13.53
C ARG A 21 2.61 2.72 -12.19
N GLY A 22 3.32 1.59 -12.10
CA GLY A 22 4.06 1.17 -10.91
C GLY A 22 5.28 2.05 -10.60
N LEU A 23 5.84 2.74 -11.61
CA LEU A 23 6.97 3.66 -11.45
C LEU A 23 6.57 5.05 -10.94
N LYS A 24 5.29 5.41 -11.02
CA LYS A 24 4.83 6.74 -10.64
C LYS A 24 4.69 6.87 -9.11
N VAL A 25 5.28 7.92 -8.56
CA VAL A 25 4.99 8.37 -7.19
C VAL A 25 3.69 9.16 -7.20
N TRP A 26 2.69 8.69 -6.47
CA TRP A 26 1.39 9.33 -6.39
C TRP A 26 1.31 10.29 -5.20
N GLU A 27 0.42 11.26 -5.26
CA GLU A 27 0.29 12.31 -4.22
C GLU A 27 -0.08 11.70 -2.87
N CYS A 28 -1.00 10.72 -2.87
CA CYS A 28 -1.39 9.99 -1.67
C CYS A 28 -0.22 9.24 -1.01
N THR A 29 0.83 8.89 -1.75
CA THR A 29 2.03 8.26 -1.18
C THR A 29 2.75 9.23 -0.25
N ARG A 30 2.82 10.52 -0.63
CA ARG A 30 3.40 11.56 0.23
C ARG A 30 2.51 11.83 1.44
N ASP A 31 1.21 11.79 1.25
CA ASP A 31 0.26 12.02 2.34
C ASP A 31 0.39 10.94 3.42
N ILE A 32 0.43 9.65 3.03
CA ILE A 32 0.67 8.55 3.97
C ILE A 32 2.07 8.65 4.59
N ALA A 33 3.10 8.98 3.81
CA ALA A 33 4.46 9.13 4.34
C ALA A 33 4.51 10.16 5.49
N ASN A 34 3.93 11.34 5.28
CA ASN A 34 3.85 12.38 6.31
C ASN A 34 3.06 11.94 7.55
N TYR A 35 2.05 11.09 7.36
CA TYR A 35 1.29 10.50 8.47
C TYR A 35 2.15 9.49 9.25
N LEU A 36 2.88 8.62 8.56
CA LEU A 36 3.75 7.60 9.16
C LEU A 36 4.90 8.19 9.97
N GLU A 37 5.49 9.31 9.53
CA GLU A 37 6.54 10.01 10.28
C GLU A 37 6.12 10.46 11.68
N ARG A 38 4.81 10.49 11.96
CA ARG A 38 4.22 10.84 13.26
C ARG A 38 3.65 9.64 14.00
N ALA A 39 3.76 8.45 13.43
CA ALA A 39 3.20 7.21 13.96
C ALA A 39 4.31 6.31 14.56
N GLU A 40 3.92 5.44 15.49
CA GLU A 40 4.82 4.42 16.03
C GLU A 40 4.95 3.27 15.02
N VAL A 41 6.10 3.17 14.35
CA VAL A 41 6.41 2.12 13.35
C VAL A 41 7.52 1.19 13.82
N SER A 42 8.33 1.62 14.80
CA SER A 42 9.46 0.84 15.31
C SER A 42 9.01 -0.51 15.85
N GLY A 43 9.75 -1.57 15.52
CA GLY A 43 9.46 -2.95 15.96
C GLY A 43 8.23 -3.59 15.31
N ARG A 44 7.59 -2.95 14.31
CA ARG A 44 6.38 -3.46 13.66
C ARG A 44 6.69 -4.24 12.40
N SER A 45 5.80 -5.17 12.07
CA SER A 45 5.71 -5.79 10.74
C SER A 45 4.77 -4.99 9.84
N VAL A 46 5.25 -4.61 8.65
CA VAL A 46 4.56 -3.69 7.74
C VAL A 46 4.38 -4.32 6.36
N LEU A 47 3.19 -4.20 5.77
CA LEU A 47 2.94 -4.56 4.37
C LEU A 47 2.67 -3.29 3.55
N ASP A 48 3.49 -3.05 2.54
CA ASP A 48 3.27 -2.06 1.48
C ASP A 48 2.54 -2.76 0.32
N LEU A 49 1.22 -2.61 0.26
CA LEU A 49 0.33 -3.32 -0.66
C LEU A 49 0.03 -2.48 -1.90
N GLY A 50 0.40 -2.98 -3.08
CA GLY A 50 0.46 -2.16 -4.30
C GLY A 50 1.61 -1.14 -4.22
N CYS A 51 2.81 -1.61 -3.88
CA CYS A 51 3.92 -0.76 -3.45
C CYS A 51 4.57 0.06 -4.56
N GLY A 52 4.44 -0.33 -5.82
CA GLY A 52 5.11 0.35 -6.94
C GLY A 52 6.61 0.49 -6.68
N VAL A 53 7.10 1.73 -6.67
CA VAL A 53 8.51 2.05 -6.35
C VAL A 53 8.96 1.76 -4.91
N GLY A 54 8.05 1.36 -4.01
CA GLY A 54 8.36 0.88 -2.65
C GLY A 54 8.57 1.96 -1.59
N LEU A 55 8.13 3.20 -1.83
CA LEU A 55 8.48 4.33 -0.95
C LEU A 55 7.95 4.19 0.48
N LEU A 56 6.73 3.68 0.66
CA LEU A 56 6.14 3.56 1.99
C LEU A 56 6.82 2.45 2.80
N GLY A 57 7.12 1.31 2.16
CA GLY A 57 7.90 0.25 2.79
C GLY A 57 9.35 0.67 3.11
N ILE A 58 10.02 1.42 2.22
CA ILE A 58 11.35 1.99 2.51
C ILE A 58 11.28 2.97 3.69
N LEU A 59 10.25 3.81 3.75
CA LEU A 59 10.05 4.69 4.90
C LEU A 59 9.84 3.89 6.18
N ALA A 60 9.03 2.83 6.14
CA ALA A 60 8.80 1.96 7.29
C ALA A 60 10.10 1.34 7.80
N LEU A 61 10.98 0.86 6.91
CA LEU A 61 12.33 0.39 7.29
C LEU A 61 13.13 1.50 8.00
N LYS A 62 13.13 2.72 7.47
CA LYS A 62 13.84 3.87 8.06
C LYS A 62 13.27 4.30 9.41
N LEU A 63 11.98 4.05 9.65
CA LEU A 63 11.31 4.30 10.92
C LEU A 63 11.43 3.13 11.91
N GLY A 64 12.23 2.10 11.58
CA GLY A 64 12.56 1.01 12.49
C GLY A 64 11.63 -0.21 12.44
N ALA A 65 10.88 -0.41 11.35
CA ALA A 65 10.11 -1.64 11.16
C ALA A 65 11.04 -2.89 11.15
N ASP A 66 10.66 -3.93 11.89
CA ASP A 66 11.43 -5.18 11.99
C ASP A 66 11.33 -6.02 10.71
N GLN A 67 10.18 -5.95 10.04
CA GLN A 67 9.90 -6.74 8.84
C GLN A 67 9.00 -5.93 7.91
N VAL A 68 9.39 -5.83 6.64
CA VAL A 68 8.59 -5.17 5.60
C VAL A 68 8.31 -6.13 4.46
N TYR A 69 7.04 -6.24 4.10
CA TYR A 69 6.54 -7.01 2.98
C TYR A 69 6.18 -6.02 1.86
N PHE A 70 6.69 -6.26 0.67
CA PHE A 70 6.40 -5.47 -0.52
C PHE A 70 5.58 -6.31 -1.48
N GLN A 71 4.41 -5.82 -1.85
CA GLN A 71 3.57 -6.48 -2.82
C GLN A 71 3.22 -5.53 -3.98
N ASP A 72 3.41 -5.99 -5.21
CA ASP A 72 2.91 -5.32 -6.41
C ASP A 72 2.26 -6.34 -7.33
N TYR A 73 1.38 -5.90 -8.24
CA TYR A 73 0.81 -6.80 -9.23
C TYR A 73 1.90 -7.34 -10.18
N ASN A 74 2.85 -6.50 -10.58
CA ASN A 74 3.84 -6.82 -11.60
C ASN A 74 5.22 -7.16 -10.98
N ALA A 75 5.69 -8.38 -11.22
CA ALA A 75 7.01 -8.84 -10.76
C ALA A 75 8.17 -7.98 -11.30
N ASP A 76 8.03 -7.39 -12.49
CA ASP A 76 9.05 -6.54 -13.09
C ASP A 76 9.15 -5.19 -12.35
N VAL A 77 8.04 -4.66 -11.82
CA VAL A 77 8.07 -3.46 -10.95
C VAL A 77 8.89 -3.76 -9.70
N LEU A 78 8.69 -4.92 -9.08
CA LEU A 78 9.47 -5.33 -7.92
C LEU A 78 10.96 -5.45 -8.24
N ARG A 79 11.30 -6.14 -9.33
CA ARG A 79 12.69 -6.42 -9.73
C ARG A 79 13.44 -5.17 -10.17
N TYR A 80 12.80 -4.30 -10.94
CA TYR A 80 13.47 -3.20 -11.61
C TYR A 80 13.22 -1.83 -10.98
N ALA A 81 12.28 -1.71 -10.04
CA ALA A 81 12.02 -0.46 -9.33
C ALA A 81 12.11 -0.62 -7.81
N THR A 82 11.30 -1.49 -7.21
CA THR A 82 11.19 -1.62 -5.75
C THR A 82 12.52 -2.04 -5.11
N ILE A 83 13.10 -3.16 -5.56
CA ILE A 83 14.35 -3.70 -5.00
C ILE A 83 15.53 -2.73 -5.19
N PRO A 84 15.78 -2.17 -6.40
CA PRO A 84 16.82 -1.16 -6.58
C PRO A 84 16.61 0.09 -5.71
N ASN A 85 15.37 0.55 -5.54
CA ASN A 85 15.10 1.71 -4.68
C ASN A 85 15.38 1.40 -3.21
N ILE A 86 15.10 0.18 -2.71
CA ILE A 86 15.49 -0.22 -1.36
C ILE A 86 17.01 -0.16 -1.24
N GLN A 87 17.75 -0.81 -2.15
CA GLN A 87 19.22 -0.83 -2.15
C GLN A 87 19.86 0.57 -2.17
N LEU A 88 19.24 1.53 -2.86
CA LEU A 88 19.73 2.91 -2.92
C LEU A 88 19.45 3.74 -1.66
N ASN A 89 18.51 3.30 -0.82
CA ASN A 89 17.98 4.08 0.30
C ASN A 89 18.19 3.45 1.67
N THR A 90 18.67 2.21 1.74
CA THR A 90 18.86 1.45 2.98
C THR A 90 20.22 0.78 3.02
N GLU A 91 20.64 0.35 4.21
CA GLU A 91 21.81 -0.51 4.35
C GLU A 91 21.55 -1.88 3.71
N PRO A 92 22.57 -2.54 3.11
CA PRO A 92 22.40 -3.87 2.51
C PRO A 92 21.84 -4.92 3.46
N SER A 93 22.18 -4.82 4.76
CA SER A 93 21.68 -5.72 5.81
C SER A 93 20.17 -5.63 5.98
N TRP A 94 19.53 -4.50 5.65
CA TRP A 94 18.07 -4.33 5.82
C TRP A 94 17.26 -5.15 4.80
N LEU A 95 17.89 -5.60 3.70
CA LEU A 95 17.23 -6.48 2.74
C LEU A 95 16.81 -7.82 3.36
N THR A 96 17.47 -8.27 4.44
CA THR A 96 17.05 -9.49 5.15
C THR A 96 15.70 -9.32 5.83
N ASN A 97 15.30 -8.08 6.11
CA ASN A 97 14.02 -7.70 6.71
C ASN A 97 12.95 -7.46 5.63
N CYS A 98 13.26 -7.71 4.35
CA CYS A 98 12.34 -7.50 3.24
C CYS A 98 11.84 -8.83 2.66
N ARG A 99 10.57 -8.89 2.26
CA ARG A 99 10.00 -9.99 1.47
C ARG A 99 9.18 -9.41 0.32
N PHE A 100 9.17 -10.08 -0.83
CA PHE A 100 8.60 -9.56 -2.07
C PHE A 100 7.59 -10.53 -2.65
N PHE A 101 6.42 -10.02 -3.05
CA PHE A 101 5.34 -10.82 -3.61
C PHE A 101 4.75 -10.13 -4.83
N SER A 102 4.65 -10.86 -5.93
CA SER A 102 4.00 -10.38 -7.15
C SER A 102 2.67 -11.10 -7.40
N GLY A 103 1.69 -10.41 -7.97
CA GLY A 103 0.46 -11.00 -8.49
C GLY A 103 -0.82 -10.31 -8.02
N ASP A 104 -1.97 -10.87 -8.42
CA ASP A 104 -3.28 -10.43 -7.96
C ASP A 104 -3.39 -10.55 -6.43
N TRP A 105 -4.08 -9.60 -5.80
CA TRP A 105 -4.20 -9.52 -4.35
C TRP A 105 -4.87 -10.73 -3.70
N GLU A 106 -5.83 -11.35 -4.37
CA GLU A 106 -6.52 -12.53 -3.85
C GLU A 106 -5.57 -13.72 -3.80
N SER A 107 -4.93 -14.05 -4.92
CA SER A 107 -3.94 -15.13 -4.99
C SER A 107 -2.73 -14.88 -4.07
N PHE A 108 -2.26 -13.64 -3.99
CA PHE A 108 -1.21 -13.25 -3.05
C PHE A 108 -1.64 -13.52 -1.61
N ALA A 109 -2.84 -13.07 -1.21
CA ALA A 109 -3.32 -13.23 0.16
C ALA A 109 -3.53 -14.71 0.52
N GLU A 110 -3.88 -15.56 -0.43
CA GLU A 110 -3.99 -17.00 -0.23
C GLU A 110 -2.66 -17.68 0.08
N LEU A 111 -1.60 -17.27 -0.63
CA LEU A 111 -0.25 -17.82 -0.50
C LEU A 111 0.55 -17.21 0.65
N ALA A 112 0.19 -16.00 1.08
CA ALA A 112 0.83 -15.32 2.19
C ALA A 112 0.60 -16.06 3.51
N GLN A 113 1.69 -16.57 4.10
CA GLN A 113 1.68 -17.27 5.39
C GLN A 113 2.11 -16.35 6.54
N PHE A 114 1.66 -15.10 6.52
CA PHE A 114 1.99 -14.11 7.54
C PHE A 114 0.81 -13.16 7.82
N THR A 115 0.87 -12.49 8.96
CA THR A 115 0.07 -11.30 9.26
C THR A 115 0.98 -10.17 9.69
N CYS A 116 0.50 -8.94 9.57
CA CYS A 116 1.28 -7.73 9.85
C CYS A 116 0.54 -6.75 10.77
N ASP A 117 1.30 -5.92 11.48
CA ASP A 117 0.79 -4.92 12.42
C ASP A 117 0.24 -3.69 11.68
N LEU A 118 0.83 -3.38 10.51
CA LEU A 118 0.48 -2.23 9.70
C LEU A 118 0.40 -2.62 8.23
N ILE A 119 -0.72 -2.31 7.58
CA ILE A 119 -0.84 -2.34 6.12
C ILE A 119 -0.89 -0.89 5.64
N VAL A 120 -0.08 -0.55 4.65
CA VAL A 120 -0.16 0.74 3.96
C VAL A 120 -0.39 0.51 2.49
N THR A 121 -1.27 1.31 1.90
CA THR A 121 -1.60 1.20 0.49
C THR A 121 -2.01 2.55 -0.07
N SER A 122 -1.51 2.88 -1.25
CA SER A 122 -1.67 4.19 -1.86
C SER A 122 -2.27 4.07 -3.26
N GLU A 123 -3.38 4.78 -3.49
CA GLU A 123 -4.04 4.86 -4.79
C GLU A 123 -4.46 3.49 -5.35
N THR A 124 -4.93 2.60 -4.46
CA THR A 124 -5.35 1.23 -4.79
C THR A 124 -6.86 1.05 -4.91
N ILE A 125 -7.65 2.08 -4.59
CA ILE A 125 -9.12 2.09 -4.70
C ILE A 125 -9.64 2.90 -5.89
N TYR A 126 -8.84 3.06 -6.95
CA TYR A 126 -9.29 3.76 -8.16
C TYR A 126 -10.32 2.97 -8.98
N ASN A 127 -10.28 1.63 -8.90
CA ASN A 127 -11.22 0.74 -9.59
C ASN A 127 -12.15 0.06 -8.57
N PRO A 128 -13.46 0.36 -8.57
CA PRO A 128 -14.46 -0.28 -7.70
C PRO A 128 -14.48 -1.81 -7.75
N ASP A 129 -14.17 -2.41 -8.91
CA ASP A 129 -14.19 -3.87 -9.09
C ASP A 129 -13.18 -4.58 -8.17
N ASN A 130 -12.14 -3.87 -7.73
CA ASN A 130 -11.10 -4.41 -6.86
C ASN A 130 -11.35 -4.15 -5.38
N TYR A 131 -12.44 -3.49 -5.00
CA TYR A 131 -12.68 -3.10 -3.60
C TYR A 131 -12.82 -4.32 -2.70
N LEU A 132 -13.58 -5.31 -3.14
CA LEU A 132 -13.78 -6.54 -2.38
C LEU A 132 -12.47 -7.31 -2.22
N LYS A 133 -11.65 -7.37 -3.29
CA LYS A 133 -10.33 -8.01 -3.24
C LYS A 133 -9.43 -7.33 -2.22
N LEU A 134 -9.30 -5.99 -2.31
CA LEU A 134 -8.49 -5.21 -1.38
C LEU A 134 -8.95 -5.40 0.07
N HIS A 135 -10.27 -5.30 0.32
CA HIS A 135 -10.85 -5.50 1.64
C HIS A 135 -10.52 -6.90 2.19
N SER A 136 -10.74 -7.95 1.40
CA SER A 136 -10.46 -9.35 1.80
C SER A 136 -8.98 -9.59 2.07
N THR A 137 -8.09 -9.00 1.27
CA THR A 137 -6.64 -9.06 1.50
C THR A 137 -6.25 -8.38 2.80
N ILE A 138 -6.79 -7.18 3.09
CA ILE A 138 -6.56 -6.49 4.37
C ILE A 138 -7.09 -7.35 5.53
N GLN A 139 -8.29 -7.90 5.42
CA GLN A 139 -8.88 -8.80 6.42
C GLN A 139 -8.04 -10.03 6.71
N ARG A 140 -7.42 -10.62 5.67
CA ARG A 140 -6.64 -11.85 5.83
C ARG A 140 -5.26 -11.59 6.44
N LEU A 141 -4.63 -10.47 6.10
CA LEU A 141 -3.22 -10.22 6.41
C LEU A 141 -3.00 -9.24 7.56
N LEU A 142 -4.04 -8.51 7.99
CA LEU A 142 -3.93 -7.62 9.14
C LEU A 142 -4.07 -8.41 10.44
N LYS A 143 -3.19 -8.15 11.42
CA LYS A 143 -3.36 -8.68 12.78
C LYS A 143 -4.61 -8.09 13.44
N PRO A 144 -5.23 -8.79 14.43
CA PRO A 144 -6.40 -8.27 15.14
C PRO A 144 -6.21 -6.88 15.77
N SER A 145 -5.02 -6.58 16.31
CA SER A 145 -4.66 -5.27 16.87
C SER A 145 -4.00 -4.33 15.86
N GLY A 146 -3.94 -4.74 14.58
CA GLY A 146 -3.27 -4.00 13.52
C GLY A 146 -4.08 -2.82 13.01
N THR A 147 -3.45 -2.03 12.15
CA THR A 147 -4.08 -0.91 11.44
C THR A 147 -3.78 -0.99 9.95
N ALA A 148 -4.78 -0.72 9.10
CA ALA A 148 -4.55 -0.49 7.67
C ALA A 148 -4.78 0.97 7.31
N LEU A 149 -3.88 1.57 6.53
CA LEU A 149 -3.98 2.94 6.01
C LEU A 149 -4.15 2.91 4.49
N VAL A 150 -5.28 3.42 4.01
CA VAL A 150 -5.64 3.50 2.60
C VAL A 150 -5.64 4.97 2.18
N GLY A 151 -4.58 5.40 1.52
CA GLY A 151 -4.48 6.76 0.98
C GLY A 151 -5.03 6.82 -0.43
N ALA A 152 -6.04 7.65 -0.68
CA ALA A 152 -6.68 7.73 -1.98
C ALA A 152 -7.25 9.12 -2.29
N LYS A 153 -7.56 9.34 -3.57
CA LYS A 153 -8.36 10.49 -4.00
C LYS A 153 -9.80 10.28 -3.58
N THR A 154 -10.46 11.37 -3.17
CA THR A 154 -11.88 11.33 -2.82
C THR A 154 -12.74 10.86 -4.00
N TYR A 155 -12.31 11.15 -5.24
CA TYR A 155 -12.96 10.63 -6.45
C TYR A 155 -11.95 10.46 -7.61
N TYR A 156 -12.11 9.39 -8.38
CA TYR A 156 -11.32 9.07 -9.56
C TYR A 156 -12.17 9.19 -10.83
N PHE A 157 -12.07 10.31 -11.53
CA PHE A 157 -12.78 10.52 -12.80
C PHE A 157 -12.41 9.48 -13.86
N GLY A 158 -13.41 8.97 -14.57
CA GLY A 158 -13.26 7.98 -15.65
C GLY A 158 -13.30 6.52 -15.20
N VAL A 159 -12.62 6.17 -14.12
CA VAL A 159 -12.59 4.80 -13.56
C VAL A 159 -13.62 4.58 -12.43
N GLY A 160 -14.13 5.66 -11.85
CA GLY A 160 -15.31 5.65 -11.00
C GLY A 160 -15.08 5.34 -9.52
N GLY A 161 -13.85 5.05 -9.09
CA GLY A 161 -13.53 4.83 -7.68
C GLY A 161 -13.66 6.07 -6.81
N SER A 162 -13.92 5.88 -5.52
CA SER A 162 -13.95 6.93 -4.49
C SER A 162 -13.74 6.37 -3.09
N THR A 163 -13.23 7.21 -2.19
CA THR A 163 -13.12 6.89 -0.76
C THR A 163 -14.48 6.54 -0.18
N ARG A 164 -15.51 7.34 -0.47
CA ARG A 164 -16.87 7.13 0.02
C ARG A 164 -17.49 5.79 -0.39
N GLN A 165 -17.28 5.32 -1.62
CA GLN A 165 -17.77 4.01 -2.04
C GLN A 165 -17.02 2.88 -1.34
N PHE A 166 -15.71 3.05 -1.12
CA PHE A 166 -14.92 2.08 -0.39
C PHE A 166 -15.32 2.02 1.09
N GLU A 167 -15.54 3.17 1.74
CA GLU A 167 -16.09 3.26 3.11
C GLU A 167 -17.42 2.51 3.22
N LYS A 168 -18.35 2.74 2.28
CA LYS A 168 -19.63 2.03 2.24
C LYS A 168 -19.45 0.52 2.15
N LEU A 169 -18.53 0.03 1.31
CA LEU A 169 -18.23 -1.41 1.25
C LEU A 169 -17.71 -1.93 2.60
N VAL A 170 -16.80 -1.19 3.25
CA VAL A 170 -16.24 -1.56 4.55
C VAL A 170 -17.34 -1.66 5.61
N GLU A 171 -18.24 -0.68 5.64
CA GLU A 171 -19.41 -0.65 6.53
C GLU A 171 -20.35 -1.84 6.27
N GLU A 172 -20.66 -2.13 5.01
CA GLU A 172 -21.52 -3.26 4.60
C GLU A 172 -20.93 -4.62 4.96
N LYS A 173 -19.60 -4.78 4.86
CA LYS A 173 -18.92 -6.00 5.30
C LYS A 173 -18.91 -6.15 6.81
N GLY A 174 -18.94 -5.04 7.54
CA GLY A 174 -19.09 -5.03 9.00
C GLY A 174 -17.91 -5.59 9.79
N VAL A 175 -16.77 -5.88 9.14
CA VAL A 175 -15.58 -6.47 9.76
C VAL A 175 -14.66 -5.41 10.39
N PHE A 176 -14.57 -4.23 9.77
CA PHE A 176 -13.70 -3.15 10.20
C PHE A 176 -14.49 -1.91 10.63
N ASN A 177 -13.92 -1.16 11.56
CA ASN A 177 -14.19 0.27 11.69
C ASN A 177 -13.42 1.02 10.60
N VAL A 178 -13.98 2.10 10.08
CA VAL A 178 -13.32 2.99 9.11
C VAL A 178 -13.38 4.43 9.60
N GLU A 179 -12.23 5.11 9.58
CA GLU A 179 -12.08 6.51 10.03
C GLU A 179 -11.25 7.30 9.01
N VAL A 180 -11.69 8.51 8.66
CA VAL A 180 -10.85 9.43 7.89
C VAL A 180 -9.89 10.17 8.82
N VAL A 181 -8.61 9.78 8.82
CA VAL A 181 -7.59 10.32 9.74
C VAL A 181 -6.80 11.50 9.17
N TRP A 182 -6.94 11.77 7.87
CA TRP A 182 -6.32 12.93 7.22
C TRP A 182 -7.08 13.30 5.94
N ARG A 183 -7.12 14.59 5.62
CA ARG A 183 -7.72 15.13 4.39
C ARG A 183 -6.84 16.23 3.80
N CYS A 184 -6.74 16.29 2.47
CA CYS A 184 -6.25 17.45 1.73
C CYS A 184 -7.39 18.04 0.93
N SER A 185 -7.68 19.31 1.22
CA SER A 185 -8.67 20.10 0.51
C SER A 185 -8.10 21.04 -0.55
N LEU A 186 -6.77 21.05 -0.72
CA LEU A 186 -6.09 21.86 -1.72
C LEU A 186 -5.93 21.06 -3.03
N GLY A 187 -6.56 21.55 -4.09
CA GLY A 187 -6.55 20.90 -5.40
C GLY A 187 -7.41 19.64 -5.44
N VAL A 188 -6.87 18.56 -6.00
CA VAL A 188 -7.54 17.25 -6.01
C VAL A 188 -7.71 16.79 -4.56
N GLN A 189 -8.96 16.57 -4.16
CA GLN A 189 -9.31 16.13 -2.81
C GLN A 189 -8.76 14.71 -2.56
N ARG A 190 -8.08 14.53 -1.44
CA ARG A 190 -7.44 13.26 -1.04
C ARG A 190 -7.68 13.01 0.44
N GLU A 191 -7.74 11.74 0.80
CA GLU A 191 -7.99 11.30 2.18
C GLU A 191 -7.10 10.10 2.52
N ILE A 192 -6.85 9.93 3.82
CA ILE A 192 -6.30 8.68 4.37
C ILE A 192 -7.39 8.04 5.22
N LEU A 193 -7.83 6.86 4.80
CA LEU A 193 -8.75 6.03 5.55
C LEU A 193 -7.95 5.09 6.45
N LYS A 194 -8.32 5.02 7.73
CA LYS A 194 -7.79 4.09 8.71
C LYS A 194 -8.81 3.00 8.97
N LEU A 195 -8.40 1.75 8.79
CA LEU A 195 -9.20 0.57 9.08
C LEU A 195 -8.61 -0.16 10.29
N THR A 196 -9.47 -0.53 11.23
CA THR A 196 -9.15 -1.38 12.39
C THR A 196 -10.25 -2.42 12.58
N PHE A 197 -9.92 -3.61 13.07
CA PHE A 197 -10.96 -4.62 13.33
C PHE A 197 -11.99 -4.10 14.33
N LYS A 198 -13.26 -4.42 14.11
CA LYS A 198 -14.27 -4.22 15.16
C LYS A 198 -13.99 -5.17 16.31
N ASP A 199 -14.22 -4.69 17.53
CA ASP A 199 -14.23 -5.57 18.69
C ASP A 199 -15.25 -6.68 18.44
N LYS A 200 -14.87 -7.93 18.69
CA LYS A 200 -15.86 -9.00 18.71
C LYS A 200 -16.80 -8.67 19.86
N SER A 201 -18.03 -8.29 19.53
CA SER A 201 -19.10 -8.23 20.51
C SER A 201 -19.15 -9.57 21.23
N SER A 202 -18.79 -9.56 22.50
CA SER A 202 -18.84 -10.69 23.43
C SER A 202 -20.23 -11.34 23.46
#